data_AF-A0A9Q8YG96-F1
#
_entry.id   AF-A0A9Q8YG96-F1
#
_cell.length_a   1.000
_cell.length_b   1.000
_cell.length_c   1.000
_cell.angle_alpha   90.00
_cell.angle_beta   90.00
_cell.angle_gamma   90.00
#
_symmetry.space_group_name_H-M   'P 1'
#
loop_
_entity.id
_entity.type
_entity.pdbx_description
1 polymer ?
#
loop_
_entity_poly.entity_id
_entity_poly.type
_entity_poly.pdbx_seq_one_letter_code
_entity_poly.pdbx_strand_id
1 'polypeptide(L)'
;MAMRQLPEERYVVGMSRFTETEIALIERLRALKAMPDMSINVFEVGDPLTSAGFSQDEILEVLYALEQDKIIALLPGNRLTMLKELPNG
;
A
#
# COMPACT_ATOMS: atom_id res chain seq x y z
N MET A 1 -46.42 11.00 5.54
CA MET A 1 -45.44 11.66 4.65
C MET A 1 -44.10 10.99 4.92
N ALA A 2 -43.67 10.10 4.03
CA ALA A 2 -42.50 9.25 4.23
C ALA A 2 -41.22 10.06 4.05
N MET A 3 -40.35 9.99 5.05
CA MET A 3 -39.00 10.51 5.04
C MET A 3 -38.20 9.66 4.05
N ARG A 4 -37.95 10.20 2.85
CA ARG A 4 -37.08 9.57 1.85
C ARG A 4 -35.68 9.51 2.46
N GLN A 5 -35.28 8.32 2.92
CA GLN A 5 -33.87 8.01 3.18
C GLN A 5 -33.12 8.18 1.85
N LEU A 6 -32.30 9.23 1.78
CA LEU A 6 -31.31 9.39 0.73
C LEU A 6 -30.31 8.23 0.86
N PRO A 7 -29.87 7.62 -0.24
CA PRO A 7 -28.83 6.60 -0.17
C PRO A 7 -27.58 7.25 0.43
N GLU A 8 -26.93 6.55 1.37
CA GLU A 8 -25.60 6.89 1.83
C GLU A 8 -24.63 6.77 0.65
N GLU A 9 -24.55 7.82 -0.17
CA GLU A 9 -23.35 8.11 -0.95
C GLU A 9 -22.22 8.09 0.07
N ARG A 10 -21.46 7.00 0.06
CA ARG A 10 -20.26 6.83 0.86
C ARG A 10 -19.42 8.07 0.63
N TYR A 11 -19.46 8.97 1.60
CA TYR A 11 -18.56 10.09 1.69
C TYR A 11 -17.18 9.45 1.87
N VAL A 12 -16.49 9.16 0.77
CA VAL A 12 -15.05 9.05 0.78
C VAL A 12 -14.57 10.45 1.15
N VAL A 13 -14.58 10.74 2.45
CA VAL A 13 -13.79 11.83 3.02
C VAL A 13 -12.42 11.60 2.42
N GLY A 14 -12.00 12.48 1.49
CA GLY A 14 -10.90 12.21 0.57
C GLY A 14 -9.74 11.55 1.30
N MET A 15 -9.49 10.29 1.00
CA MET A 15 -8.36 9.58 1.58
C MET A 15 -7.12 10.36 1.21
N SER A 16 -6.20 10.52 2.16
CA SER A 16 -4.95 11.18 1.84
C SER A 16 -4.23 10.39 0.74
N ARG A 17 -3.48 11.07 -0.14
CA ARG A 17 -2.67 10.40 -1.16
C ARG A 17 -1.76 9.33 -0.56
N PHE A 18 -1.27 9.56 0.65
CA PHE A 18 -0.54 8.56 1.42
C PHE A 18 -1.39 7.31 1.68
N THR A 19 -2.60 7.44 2.23
CA THR A 19 -3.50 6.30 2.52
C THR A 19 -3.89 5.54 1.25
N GLU A 20 -4.19 6.24 0.15
CA GLU A 20 -4.49 5.59 -1.14
C GLU A 20 -3.29 4.77 -1.64
N THR A 21 -2.09 5.34 -1.53
CA THR A 21 -0.84 4.67 -1.93
C THR A 21 -0.54 3.48 -1.03
N GLU A 22 -0.76 3.63 0.28
CA GLU A 22 -0.58 2.57 1.27
C GLU A 22 -1.49 1.37 0.97
N ILE A 23 -2.77 1.61 0.72
CA ILE A 23 -3.73 0.56 0.37
C ILE A 23 -3.28 -0.14 -0.91
N ALA A 24 -2.97 0.61 -1.98
CA ALA A 24 -2.53 0.04 -3.25
C ALA A 24 -1.24 -0.80 -3.10
N LEU A 25 -0.30 -0.33 -2.28
CA LEU A 25 0.96 -1.02 -2.02
C LEU A 25 0.73 -2.32 -1.24
N ILE A 26 -0.09 -2.29 -0.19
CA ILE A 26 -0.45 -3.48 0.59
C ILE A 26 -1.17 -4.50 -0.29
N GLU A 27 -2.13 -4.06 -1.12
CA GLU A 27 -2.82 -4.94 -2.07
C GLU A 27 -1.84 -5.56 -3.07
N ARG A 28 -0.84 -4.80 -3.53
CA ARG A 28 0.20 -5.33 -4.41
C ARG A 28 1.06 -6.39 -3.73
N LEU A 29 1.49 -6.15 -2.49
CA LEU A 29 2.23 -7.14 -1.70
C LEU A 29 1.38 -8.40 -1.44
N ARG A 30 0.08 -8.27 -1.19
CA ARG A 30 -0.86 -9.41 -1.09
C ARG A 30 -0.97 -10.17 -2.41
N ALA A 31 -1.05 -9.48 -3.55
CA ALA A 31 -1.11 -10.11 -4.88
C ALA A 31 0.18 -10.89 -5.20
N LEU A 32 1.33 -10.42 -4.71
CA LEU A 32 2.61 -11.12 -4.76
C LEU A 32 2.71 -12.28 -3.75
N LYS A 33 1.68 -12.48 -2.92
CA LYS A 33 1.65 -13.45 -1.81
C LYS A 33 2.86 -13.28 -0.89
N ALA A 34 3.20 -12.03 -0.58
CA ALA A 34 4.31 -11.69 0.29
C ALA A 34 4.12 -12.33 1.66
N MET A 35 5.10 -13.12 2.10
CA MET A 35 5.16 -13.78 3.39
C MET A 35 6.41 -13.32 4.15
N PRO A 36 6.45 -13.41 5.49
CA PRO A 36 7.67 -13.15 6.27
C PRO A 36 8.90 -13.86 5.67
N ASP A 37 10.06 -13.21 5.75
CA ASP A 37 11.35 -13.64 5.20
C ASP A 37 11.43 -13.75 3.67
N MET A 38 10.36 -13.42 2.95
CA MET A 38 10.37 -13.36 1.49
C MET A 38 11.03 -12.06 1.00
N SER A 39 12.06 -12.20 0.15
CA SER A 39 12.69 -11.07 -0.54
C SER A 39 11.99 -10.76 -1.87
N ILE A 40 11.54 -9.52 -2.01
CA ILE A 40 10.80 -9.01 -3.18
C ILE A 40 11.61 -7.87 -3.81
N ASN A 41 11.62 -7.81 -5.14
CA ASN A 41 12.21 -6.67 -5.85
C ASN A 41 11.26 -5.47 -5.75
N VAL A 42 11.77 -4.30 -5.35
CA VAL A 42 10.98 -3.07 -5.21
C VAL A 42 10.29 -2.70 -6.53
N PHE A 43 10.87 -2.98 -7.70
CA PHE A 43 10.22 -2.74 -9.00
C PHE A 43 8.97 -3.59 -9.22
N GLU A 44 8.90 -4.81 -8.64
CA GLU A 44 7.68 -5.64 -8.69
C GLU A 44 6.52 -4.96 -7.96
N VAL A 45 6.80 -4.01 -7.07
CA VAL A 45 5.79 -3.21 -6.35
C VAL A 45 5.62 -1.84 -7.02
N GLY A 46 6.72 -1.13 -7.27
CA GLY A 46 6.73 0.23 -7.79
C GLY A 46 6.18 0.36 -9.20
N ASP A 47 6.58 -0.50 -10.15
CA ASP A 47 6.20 -0.33 -11.56
C ASP A 47 4.68 -0.43 -11.77
N PRO A 48 3.96 -1.40 -11.15
CA PRO A 48 2.50 -1.43 -11.20
C PRO A 48 1.83 -0.20 -10.56
N LEU A 49 2.36 0.31 -9.45
CA LEU A 49 1.80 1.49 -8.78
C LEU A 49 2.05 2.77 -9.60
N THR A 50 3.23 2.93 -10.17
CA THR A 50 3.49 4.04 -11.10
C THR A 50 2.60 3.97 -12.33
N SER A 51 2.37 2.76 -12.87
CA SER A 51 1.41 2.55 -13.98
C SER A 51 -0.04 2.87 -13.60
N ALA A 52 -0.38 2.75 -12.31
CA ALA A 52 -1.69 3.11 -11.75
C ALA A 52 -1.81 4.61 -11.39
N GLY A 53 -0.75 5.41 -11.60
CA GLY A 53 -0.76 6.85 -11.40
C GLY A 53 -0.18 7.35 -10.06
N PHE A 54 0.46 6.47 -9.28
CA PHE A 54 1.19 6.88 -8.08
C PHE A 54 2.59 7.38 -8.44
N SER A 55 3.01 8.51 -7.85
CA SER A 55 4.36 9.02 -8.05
C SER A 55 5.39 8.17 -7.28
N GLN A 56 6.65 8.24 -7.71
CA GLN A 56 7.72 7.53 -7.01
C GLN A 56 7.89 8.01 -5.56
N ASP A 57 7.72 9.32 -5.32
CA ASP A 57 7.84 9.90 -3.97
C ASP A 57 6.74 9.39 -3.04
N GLU A 58 5.48 9.32 -3.51
CA GLU A 58 4.37 8.74 -2.75
C GLU A 58 4.63 7.27 -2.38
N ILE A 59 5.15 6.48 -3.34
CA ILE A 59 5.48 5.06 -3.11
C ILE A 59 6.60 4.93 -2.10
N LEU A 60 7.66 5.74 -2.22
CA LEU A 60 8.80 5.72 -1.30
C LEU A 60 8.38 6.14 0.11
N GLU A 61 7.54 7.16 0.25
CA GLU A 61 7.01 7.60 1.54
C GLU A 61 6.31 6.47 2.29
N VAL A 62 5.44 5.71 1.59
CA VAL A 62 4.77 4.54 2.15
C VAL A 62 5.76 3.41 2.48
N LEU A 63 6.71 3.11 1.59
CA LEU A 63 7.73 2.08 1.85
C LEU A 63 8.54 2.40 3.12
N TYR A 64 8.92 3.66 3.32
CA TYR A 64 9.63 4.08 4.52
C TYR A 64 8.75 4.01 5.77
N ALA A 65 7.46 4.33 5.67
CA ALA A 65 6.53 4.16 6.79
C ALA A 65 6.40 2.68 7.21
N LEU A 66 6.25 1.77 6.25
CA LEU A 66 6.21 0.32 6.52
C LEU A 66 7.53 -0.21 7.10
N GLU A 67 8.67 0.34 6.69
CA GLU A 67 9.97 0.00 7.27
C GLU A 67 10.12 0.53 8.71
N GLN A 68 9.62 1.74 8.97
CA GLN A 68 9.59 2.33 10.30
C GLN A 68 8.74 1.47 11.27
N ASP A 69 7.59 0.98 10.79
CA ASP A 69 6.69 0.09 11.54
C ASP A 69 7.19 -1.37 11.65
N LYS A 70 8.36 -1.64 11.05
CA LYS A 70 8.98 -2.97 11.00
C LYS A 70 8.07 -4.03 10.37
N ILE A 71 7.28 -3.62 9.37
CA ILE A 71 6.50 -4.54 8.53
C ILE A 71 7.39 -5.09 7.41
N ILE A 72 8.23 -4.23 6.85
CA ILE A 72 9.27 -4.58 5.88
C ILE A 72 10.65 -4.10 6.34
N ALA A 73 11.70 -4.56 5.68
CA ALA A 73 13.00 -3.90 5.68
C ALA A 73 13.45 -3.69 4.24
N LEU A 74 13.95 -2.49 3.92
CA LEU A 74 14.56 -2.19 2.64
C LEU A 74 16.02 -2.65 2.66
N LEU A 75 16.43 -3.29 1.57
CA LEU A 75 17.74 -3.91 1.40
C LEU A 75 18.43 -3.35 0.16
N PRO A 76 19.78 -3.35 0.12
CA PRO A 76 20.53 -2.98 -1.08
C PRO A 76 20.09 -3.77 -2.33
N GLY A 77 20.20 -3.14 -3.49
CA GLY A 77 19.83 -3.75 -4.77
C GLY A 77 18.31 -3.72 -5.06
N ASN A 78 17.62 -2.69 -4.57
CA ASN A 78 16.16 -2.49 -4.75
C ASN A 78 15.37 -3.70 -4.28
N ARG A 79 15.63 -4.13 -3.06
CA ARG A 79 14.96 -5.28 -2.44
C ARG A 79 14.22 -4.81 -1.19
N LEU A 80 13.11 -5.47 -0.90
CA LEU A 80 12.49 -5.45 0.42
C LEU A 80 12.36 -6.88 0.93
N THR A 81 12.39 -7.06 2.24
CA THR A 81 12.01 -8.32 2.89
C THR A 81 10.84 -8.06 3.82
N MET A 82 9.88 -8.99 3.85
CA MET A 82 8.80 -8.94 4.82
C MET A 82 9.33 -9.35 6.20
N LEU A 83 9.05 -8.55 7.22
CA LEU A 83 9.41 -8.85 8.61
C LEU A 83 8.22 -9.39 9.41
N LYS A 84 7.01 -9.01 9.01
CA LYS A 84 5.74 -9.39 9.63
C LYS A 84 4.72 -9.70 8.55
N GLU A 85 3.60 -10.28 8.95
CA GLU A 85 2.42 -10.37 8.10
C GLU A 85 1.90 -8.96 7.77
N LEU A 86 1.29 -8.82 6.59
CA LEU A 86 0.66 -7.56 6.19
C LEU A 86 -0.52 -7.25 7.11
N PRO A 87 -0.71 -5.99 7.52
CA PRO A 87 -1.88 -5.61 8.30
C PRO A 87 -3.17 -5.95 7.54
N ASN A 88 -4.20 -6.35 8.30
CA ASN A 88 -5.55 -6.44 7.77
C ASN A 88 -6.08 -5.03 7.57
N GLY A 89 -6.46 -4.71 6.32
CA GLY A 89 -7.14 -3.46 6.00
C GLY A 89 -8.48 -3.33 6.71
#